data_AF-A0A1Y1LAA2-F1
#
_entry.id   AF-A0A1Y1LAA2-F1
#
_cell.length_a   1.000
_cell.length_b   1.000
_cell.length_c   1.000
_cell.angle_alpha   90.00
_cell.angle_beta   90.00
_cell.angle_gamma   90.00
#
_symmetry.space_group_name_H-M   'P 1'
#
loop_
_entity.id
_entity.type
_entity.pdbx_description
1 polymer ?
#
loop_
_entity_poly.entity_id
_entity_poly.type
_entity_poly.pdbx_seq_one_letter_code
_entity_poly.pdbx_strand_id
1 'polypeptide(L)'
;MSTSFTVICFFATILGVSAICSFNFDDVLRKCGDLHGYDPNTVAKNYLTEYSEDEGPKFREFLDCAWTGWRFLRNAEVDFDAIKSKKVEPLLVTGVCDDVLQSSRPTDPFIDAVDTCEDSLPADIRSENARRCITKEYQKNIWK
;
A
#
# COMPACT_ATOMS: atom_id res chain seq x y z
N MET A 1 -40.35 -5.42 16.59
CA MET A 1 -39.73 -4.19 17.12
C MET A 1 -38.23 -4.40 17.10
N SER A 2 -37.55 -3.90 16.06
CA SER A 2 -36.10 -4.00 15.93
C SER A 2 -35.43 -2.86 16.67
N THR A 3 -34.61 -3.17 17.66
CA THR A 3 -33.70 -2.23 18.30
C THR A 3 -32.38 -2.21 17.54
N SER A 4 -32.18 -1.16 16.75
CA SER A 4 -30.89 -0.82 16.15
C SER A 4 -29.92 -0.37 17.23
N PHE A 5 -28.77 -1.05 17.36
CA PHE A 5 -27.63 -0.55 18.11
C PHE A 5 -26.70 0.19 17.15
N THR A 6 -26.85 1.51 17.10
CA THR A 6 -25.86 2.39 16.46
C THR A 6 -24.72 2.62 17.46
N VAL A 7 -23.61 1.92 17.28
CA VAL A 7 -22.38 2.18 18.05
C VAL A 7 -21.67 3.37 17.39
N ILE A 8 -21.89 4.56 17.93
CA ILE A 8 -21.10 5.75 17.63
C ILE A 8 -19.83 5.68 18.50
N CYS A 9 -18.73 5.16 17.96
CA CYS A 9 -17.43 5.24 18.60
C CYS A 9 -16.84 6.65 18.39
N PHE A 10 -17.08 7.55 19.33
CA PHE A 10 -16.23 8.74 19.53
C PHE A 10 -15.04 8.35 20.41
N PHE A 11 -13.86 8.17 19.81
CA PHE A 11 -12.59 8.32 20.51
C PHE A 11 -11.77 9.40 19.81
N ALA A 12 -11.94 10.63 20.30
CA ALA A 12 -11.05 11.73 20.01
C ALA A 12 -9.96 11.76 21.08
N THR A 13 -8.74 11.34 20.74
CA THR A 13 -7.54 11.72 21.50
C THR A 13 -6.34 11.90 20.56
N ILE A 14 -6.07 13.17 20.26
CA ILE A 14 -4.75 13.83 20.24
C ILE A 14 -3.66 13.20 19.34
N LEU A 15 -3.46 13.77 18.14
CA LEU A 15 -2.18 14.24 17.56
C LEU A 15 -2.39 14.55 16.07
N GLY A 16 -2.26 15.82 15.68
CA GLY A 16 -2.16 16.25 14.27
C GLY A 16 -3.45 16.15 13.46
N VAL A 17 -3.68 17.09 12.56
CA VAL A 17 -4.65 16.93 11.49
C VAL A 17 -4.07 15.87 10.55
N SER A 18 -4.32 14.60 10.80
CA SER A 18 -4.06 13.52 9.84
C SER A 18 -5.37 13.27 9.12
N ALA A 19 -5.45 13.53 7.82
CA ALA A 19 -6.65 13.16 7.09
C ALA A 19 -6.90 11.66 7.24
N ILE A 20 -8.17 11.32 7.39
CA ILE A 20 -8.65 9.96 7.63
C ILE A 20 -8.66 9.25 6.26
N CYS A 21 -7.49 8.84 5.76
CA CYS A 21 -7.46 7.92 4.63
C CYS A 21 -7.94 6.55 5.12
N SER A 22 -9.06 6.08 4.56
CA SER A 22 -9.57 4.74 4.85
C SER A 22 -8.86 3.73 3.96
N PHE A 23 -8.10 2.81 4.57
CA PHE A 23 -7.51 1.69 3.84
C PHE A 23 -8.62 0.68 3.48
N ASN A 24 -9.18 0.81 2.28
CA ASN A 24 -10.27 -0.02 1.82
C ASN A 24 -9.73 -1.24 1.05
N PHE A 25 -9.91 -2.44 1.61
CA PHE A 25 -9.58 -3.69 0.94
C PHE A 25 -10.36 -3.84 -0.37
N ASP A 26 -9.65 -3.76 -1.49
CA ASP A 26 -10.21 -4.13 -2.78
C ASP A 26 -10.44 -5.64 -2.87
N ASP A 27 -11.08 -6.08 -3.94
CA ASP A 27 -11.41 -7.50 -4.11
C ASP A 27 -10.15 -8.37 -4.30
N VAL A 28 -9.06 -7.81 -4.79
CA VAL A 28 -7.78 -8.51 -4.95
C VAL A 28 -7.14 -8.77 -3.59
N LEU A 29 -7.01 -7.74 -2.74
CA LEU A 29 -6.49 -7.87 -1.38
C LEU A 29 -7.36 -8.78 -0.53
N ARG A 30 -8.69 -8.72 -0.69
CA ARG A 30 -9.60 -9.64 0.02
C ARG A 30 -9.35 -11.08 -0.37
N LYS A 31 -9.30 -11.38 -1.67
CA LYS A 31 -9.04 -12.73 -2.18
C LYS A 31 -7.68 -13.27 -1.72
N CYS A 32 -6.63 -12.45 -1.80
CA CYS A 32 -5.29 -12.85 -1.35
C CYS A 32 -5.21 -12.95 0.18
N GLY A 33 -5.94 -12.10 0.89
CA GLY A 33 -6.08 -12.16 2.34
C GLY A 33 -6.70 -13.48 2.79
N ASP A 34 -7.81 -13.88 2.17
CA ASP A 34 -8.47 -15.16 2.44
C ASP A 34 -7.54 -16.36 2.16
N LEU A 35 -6.74 -16.27 1.08
CA LEU A 35 -5.82 -17.34 0.69
C LEU A 35 -4.65 -17.52 1.67
N HIS A 36 -4.08 -16.42 2.16
CA HIS A 36 -2.88 -16.45 3.01
C HIS A 36 -3.17 -16.23 4.51
N GLY A 37 -4.44 -16.08 4.88
CA GLY A 37 -4.87 -15.87 6.26
C GLY A 37 -4.51 -14.48 6.79
N TYR A 38 -4.70 -13.45 5.97
CA TYR A 38 -4.52 -12.05 6.33
C TYR A 38 -5.86 -11.31 6.29
N ASP A 39 -6.27 -10.76 7.43
CA ASP A 39 -7.41 -9.85 7.51
C ASP A 39 -6.98 -8.39 7.23
N PRO A 40 -7.95 -7.48 6.97
CA PRO A 40 -7.64 -6.09 6.66
C PRO A 40 -6.82 -5.33 7.70
N ASN A 41 -7.04 -5.60 8.98
CA ASN A 41 -6.33 -4.90 10.06
C ASN A 41 -4.87 -5.37 10.12
N THR A 42 -4.64 -6.67 9.93
CA THR A 42 -3.28 -7.23 9.91
C THR A 42 -2.47 -6.68 8.73
N VAL A 43 -3.07 -6.57 7.54
CA VAL A 43 -2.37 -6.00 6.37
C VAL A 43 -2.10 -4.52 6.55
N ALA A 44 -3.09 -3.74 7.02
CA ALA A 44 -2.89 -2.32 7.30
C ALA A 44 -1.77 -2.11 8.34
N LYS A 45 -1.73 -2.93 9.40
CA LYS A 45 -0.64 -2.93 10.38
C LYS A 45 0.70 -3.21 9.71
N ASN A 46 0.82 -4.30 8.94
CA ASN A 46 2.07 -4.67 8.27
C ASN A 46 2.54 -3.61 7.27
N TYR A 47 1.60 -2.85 6.70
CA TYR A 47 1.92 -1.73 5.83
C TYR A 47 2.49 -0.53 6.59
N LEU A 48 1.99 -0.24 7.78
CA LEU A 48 2.33 0.94 8.57
C LEU A 48 3.53 0.74 9.51
N THR A 49 3.65 -0.43 10.13
CA THR A 49 4.63 -0.68 11.20
C THR A 49 5.81 -1.54 10.75
N GLU A 50 5.87 -1.86 9.46
CA GLU A 50 6.66 -2.97 8.92
C GLU A 50 6.30 -4.31 9.59
N TYR A 51 6.86 -5.41 9.08
CA TYR A 51 6.66 -6.76 9.59
C TYR A 51 8.01 -7.37 9.98
N SER A 52 7.98 -8.27 10.95
CA SER A 52 9.18 -8.96 11.45
C SER A 52 9.82 -9.85 10.37
N GLU A 53 11.09 -10.22 10.58
CA GLU A 53 11.80 -11.16 9.69
C GLU A 53 11.06 -12.50 9.57
N ASP A 54 10.40 -12.96 10.64
CA ASP A 54 9.63 -14.20 10.67
C ASP A 54 8.29 -14.08 9.92
N GLU A 55 7.66 -12.91 9.93
CA GLU A 55 6.40 -12.64 9.21
C GLU A 55 6.62 -12.34 7.73
N GLY A 56 7.83 -11.92 7.36
CA GLY A 56 8.17 -11.48 6.02
C GLY A 56 7.94 -12.50 4.91
N PRO A 57 8.36 -13.76 5.05
CA PRO A 57 8.10 -14.78 4.04
C PRO A 57 6.60 -14.96 3.75
N LYS A 58 5.76 -15.01 4.79
CA LYS A 58 4.31 -15.21 4.64
C LYS A 58 3.63 -13.96 4.06
N PHE A 59 4.06 -12.77 4.48
CA PHE A 59 3.51 -11.52 3.97
C PHE A 59 3.89 -11.28 2.52
N ARG A 60 5.06 -11.76 2.11
CA ARG A 60 5.52 -11.74 0.73
C ARG A 60 4.63 -12.57 -0.19
N GLU A 61 4.20 -13.76 0.24
CA GLU A 61 3.26 -14.57 -0.56
C GLU A 61 1.94 -13.82 -0.79
N PHE A 62 1.43 -13.14 0.25
CA PHE A 62 0.28 -12.26 0.13
C PHE A 62 0.51 -11.11 -0.86
N LEU A 63 1.66 -10.43 -0.79
CA LEU A 63 2.02 -9.35 -1.71
C LEU A 63 2.16 -9.84 -3.15
N ASP A 64 2.83 -10.98 -3.38
CA ASP A 64 2.97 -11.58 -4.70
C ASP A 64 1.61 -11.94 -5.30
N CYS A 65 0.68 -12.48 -4.49
CA CYS A 65 -0.70 -12.71 -4.90
C CYS A 65 -1.39 -11.41 -5.33
N ALA A 66 -1.30 -10.36 -4.51
CA ALA A 66 -1.96 -9.08 -4.78
C ALA A 66 -1.38 -8.41 -6.03
N TRP A 67 -0.05 -8.35 -6.14
CA TRP A 67 0.65 -7.76 -7.27
C TRP A 67 0.42 -8.54 -8.56
N THR A 68 0.28 -9.87 -8.50
CA THR A 68 -0.17 -10.66 -9.64
C THR A 68 -1.60 -10.30 -10.04
N GLY A 69 -2.52 -10.16 -9.07
CA GLY A 69 -3.91 -9.76 -9.31
C GLY A 69 -4.04 -8.38 -9.95
N TRP A 70 -3.21 -7.44 -9.52
CA TRP A 70 -3.11 -6.09 -10.09
C TRP A 70 -2.29 -6.00 -11.39
N ARG A 71 -1.63 -7.10 -11.78
CA ARG A 71 -0.71 -7.20 -12.93
C ARG A 71 0.57 -6.37 -12.79
N PHE A 72 1.00 -6.10 -11.55
CA PHE A 72 2.30 -5.53 -11.22
C PHE A 72 3.41 -6.56 -11.15
N LEU A 73 3.06 -7.86 -11.12
CA LEU A 73 4.01 -8.96 -11.17
C LEU A 73 3.64 -9.88 -12.35
N ARG A 74 4.60 -10.15 -13.25
CA ARG A 74 4.46 -11.07 -14.38
C ARG A 74 5.72 -11.91 -14.52
N ASN A 75 5.59 -13.23 -14.57
CA ASN A 75 6.73 -14.15 -14.65
C ASN A 75 7.80 -13.89 -13.58
N ALA A 76 7.37 -13.52 -12.36
CA ALA A 76 8.23 -13.12 -11.24
C ALA A 76 9.01 -11.80 -11.44
N GLU A 77 8.71 -11.03 -12.47
CA GLU A 77 9.27 -9.69 -12.71
C GLU A 77 8.26 -8.60 -12.36
N VAL A 78 8.75 -7.54 -11.72
CA VAL A 78 7.94 -6.36 -11.38
C VAL A 78 7.72 -5.50 -12.62
N ASP A 79 6.46 -5.19 -12.92
CA ASP A 79 6.05 -4.29 -14.00
C ASP A 79 5.84 -2.88 -13.43
N PHE A 80 6.91 -2.09 -13.42
CA PHE A 80 6.89 -0.72 -12.92
C PHE A 80 5.97 0.20 -13.75
N ASP A 81 5.86 -0.02 -15.06
CA ASP A 81 4.93 0.72 -15.91
C ASP A 81 3.47 0.46 -15.52
N ALA A 82 3.11 -0.78 -15.17
CA ALA A 82 1.78 -1.08 -14.65
C ALA A 82 1.51 -0.37 -13.32
N ILE A 83 2.50 -0.29 -12.42
CA ILE A 83 2.37 0.45 -11.15
C ILE A 83 2.15 1.95 -11.43
N LYS A 84 2.93 2.53 -12.35
CA LYS A 84 2.82 3.94 -12.78
C LYS A 84 1.50 4.27 -13.45
N SER A 85 0.77 3.29 -13.98
CA SER A 85 -0.55 3.52 -14.57
C SER A 85 -1.62 3.97 -13.56
N LYS A 86 -1.35 3.87 -12.24
CA LYS A 86 -2.25 4.26 -11.14
C LYS A 86 -3.66 3.66 -11.23
N LYS A 87 -3.82 2.51 -11.90
CA LYS A 87 -5.07 1.73 -11.89
C LYS A 87 -5.42 1.20 -10.49
N VAL A 88 -4.42 1.12 -9.62
CA VAL A 88 -4.54 0.81 -8.20
C VAL A 88 -4.11 2.04 -7.43
N GLU A 89 -4.90 2.45 -6.45
CA GLU A 89 -4.62 3.62 -5.63
C GLU A 89 -3.26 3.48 -4.90
N PRO A 90 -2.42 4.54 -4.86
CA PRO A 90 -1.13 4.52 -4.16
C PRO A 90 -1.21 4.04 -2.71
N LEU A 91 -2.31 4.34 -2.03
CA LEU A 91 -2.58 3.88 -0.67
C LEU A 91 -2.59 2.34 -0.57
N LEU A 92 -3.15 1.63 -1.56
CA LEU A 92 -3.19 0.16 -1.57
C LEU A 92 -1.84 -0.47 -1.89
N VAL A 93 -0.98 0.25 -2.61
CA VAL A 93 0.37 -0.22 -2.91
C VAL A 93 1.29 0.00 -1.71
N THR A 94 1.24 1.20 -1.12
CA THR A 94 2.26 1.68 -0.19
C THR A 94 1.83 1.64 1.28
N GLY A 95 0.52 1.75 1.55
CA GLY A 95 -0.02 2.03 2.88
C GLY A 95 0.13 3.48 3.32
N VAL A 96 0.62 4.37 2.44
CA VAL A 96 0.88 5.77 2.77
C VAL A 96 -0.33 6.61 2.39
N CYS A 97 -0.81 7.36 3.36
CA CYS A 97 -1.85 8.36 3.21
C CYS A 97 -1.22 9.63 2.60
N ASP A 98 -1.65 10.03 1.40
CA ASP A 98 -1.31 11.33 0.81
C ASP A 98 -2.55 12.21 0.83
N ASP A 99 -2.63 13.07 1.83
CA ASP A 99 -3.73 14.01 2.06
C ASP A 99 -3.39 15.44 1.66
N VAL A 100 -2.19 15.63 1.11
CA VAL A 100 -1.72 16.91 0.61
C VAL A 100 -2.43 17.21 -0.72
N LEU A 101 -2.86 18.45 -0.88
CA LEU A 101 -3.54 18.91 -2.09
C LEU A 101 -2.63 18.73 -3.32
N GLN A 102 -3.03 17.84 -4.24
CA GLN A 102 -2.27 17.58 -5.48
C GLN A 102 -2.07 18.83 -6.36
N SER A 103 -2.91 19.86 -6.22
CA SER A 103 -2.87 21.08 -7.03
C SER A 103 -1.64 21.96 -6.79
N SER A 104 -0.85 21.72 -5.74
CA SER A 104 0.38 22.47 -5.47
C SER A 104 1.66 21.79 -5.96
N ARG A 105 1.59 20.57 -6.51
CA ARG A 105 2.79 19.80 -6.90
C ARG A 105 3.02 19.82 -8.42
N PRO A 106 4.26 20.04 -8.89
CA PRO A 106 4.61 20.01 -10.31
C PRO A 106 4.68 18.58 -10.88
N THR A 107 4.92 17.59 -10.03
CA THR A 107 5.03 16.16 -10.38
C THR A 107 4.15 15.31 -9.47
N ASP A 108 3.86 14.09 -9.91
CA ASP A 108 3.13 13.11 -9.11
C ASP A 108 4.12 12.38 -8.19
N PRO A 109 4.09 12.61 -6.87
CA PRO A 109 5.10 12.08 -5.96
C PRO A 109 5.11 10.56 -5.89
N PHE A 110 3.99 9.90 -6.23
CA PHE A 110 3.94 8.45 -6.33
C PHE A 110 4.71 7.99 -7.56
N ILE A 111 4.51 8.62 -8.72
CA ILE A 111 5.24 8.28 -9.95
C ILE A 111 6.74 8.51 -9.78
N ASP A 112 7.13 9.66 -9.22
CA ASP A 112 8.55 9.97 -8.93
C ASP A 112 9.19 8.91 -8.00
N ALA A 113 8.42 8.37 -7.05
CA ALA A 113 8.90 7.32 -6.16
C ALA A 113 9.07 5.98 -6.89
N VAL A 114 8.15 5.67 -7.82
CA VAL A 114 8.24 4.45 -8.64
C VAL A 114 9.44 4.53 -9.58
N ASP A 115 9.63 5.66 -10.30
CA ASP A 115 10.77 5.85 -11.21
C ASP A 115 12.11 5.76 -10.46
N THR A 116 12.22 6.39 -9.28
CA THR A 116 13.43 6.30 -8.44
C THR A 116 13.77 4.86 -8.06
N CYS A 117 12.75 4.04 -7.79
CA CYS A 117 12.93 2.65 -7.41
C CYS A 117 13.23 1.75 -8.62
N GLU A 118 12.61 2.00 -9.75
CA GLU A 118 12.91 1.30 -11.01
C GLU A 118 14.38 1.48 -11.40
N ASP A 119 14.91 2.70 -11.30
CA ASP A 119 16.30 3.00 -11.65
C ASP A 119 17.35 2.40 -10.69
N SER A 120 16.97 2.15 -9.44
CA SER A 120 17.91 1.77 -8.37
C SER A 120 17.87 0.28 -7.99
N LEU A 121 16.80 -0.43 -8.36
CA LEU A 121 16.61 -1.83 -8.00
C LEU A 121 17.12 -2.77 -9.11
N PRO A 122 17.61 -3.97 -8.74
CA PRO A 122 17.98 -4.99 -9.73
C PRO A 122 16.74 -5.54 -10.44
N ALA A 123 16.92 -6.08 -11.65
CA ALA A 123 15.81 -6.59 -12.46
C ALA A 123 15.07 -7.79 -11.83
N ASP A 124 15.74 -8.59 -10.99
CA ASP A 124 15.18 -9.74 -10.27
C ASP A 124 14.60 -9.36 -8.90
N ILE A 125 14.27 -8.08 -8.71
CA ILE A 125 13.74 -7.59 -7.45
C ILE A 125 12.37 -8.21 -7.15
N ARG A 126 12.19 -8.57 -5.88
CA ARG A 126 10.94 -9.14 -5.39
C ARG A 126 9.93 -8.03 -5.05
N SER A 127 8.64 -8.34 -5.15
CA SER A 127 7.51 -7.42 -4.88
C SER A 127 7.64 -6.72 -3.52
N GLU A 128 8.00 -7.45 -2.47
CA GLU A 128 8.24 -6.89 -1.13
C GLU A 128 9.27 -5.76 -1.15
N ASN A 129 10.41 -5.97 -1.81
CA ASN A 129 11.51 -5.02 -1.80
C ASN A 129 11.19 -3.81 -2.69
N ALA A 130 10.56 -4.05 -3.85
CA ALA A 130 10.03 -2.99 -4.70
C ALA A 130 9.02 -2.13 -3.92
N ARG A 131 8.06 -2.75 -3.23
CA ARG A 131 7.09 -2.05 -2.37
C ARG A 131 7.79 -1.23 -1.30
N ARG A 132 8.73 -1.82 -0.56
CA ARG A 132 9.48 -1.11 0.51
C ARG A 132 10.21 0.12 -0.04
N CYS A 133 10.85 0.00 -1.20
CA CYS A 133 11.46 1.13 -1.88
C CYS A 133 10.43 2.21 -2.21
N ILE A 134 9.34 1.84 -2.90
CA ILE A 134 8.30 2.79 -3.34
C ILE A 134 7.68 3.49 -2.14
N THR A 135 7.33 2.77 -1.08
CA THR A 135 6.79 3.34 0.17
C THR A 135 7.76 4.39 0.75
N LYS A 136 9.05 4.07 0.83
CA LYS A 136 10.06 4.96 1.40
C LYS A 136 10.27 6.22 0.56
N GLU A 137 10.38 6.09 -0.77
CA GLU A 137 10.54 7.24 -1.64
C GLU A 137 9.26 8.08 -1.73
N TYR A 138 8.09 7.44 -1.70
CA TYR A 138 6.80 8.14 -1.72
C TYR A 138 6.61 8.99 -0.47
N GLN A 139 6.92 8.46 0.72
CA GLN A 139 6.91 9.23 1.97
C GLN A 139 7.82 10.47 1.91
N LYS A 140 8.98 10.38 1.24
CA LYS A 140 9.87 11.54 1.06
C LYS A 140 9.30 12.54 0.05
N ASN A 141 8.67 12.05 -1.00
CA ASN A 141 8.16 12.88 -2.10
C ASN A 141 6.86 13.62 -1.75
N ILE A 142 6.04 13.10 -0.83
CA ILE A 142 4.82 13.76 -0.34
C ILE A 142 5.11 15.14 0.29
N TRP A 143 6.28 15.34 0.87
CA TRP A 143 6.64 16.60 1.53
C TRP A 143 7.55 17.52 0.71
N LYS A 144 7.82 17.17 -0.55
CA LYS A 144 8.53 18.04 -1.50
C LYS A 144 7.58 19.03 -2.16
#